data_AF-A0A1W0CCV0-F1
#
_entry.id   AF-A0A1W0CCV0-F1
#
_cell.length_a   1.000
_cell.length_b   1.000
_cell.length_c   1.000
_cell.angle_alpha   90.00
_cell.angle_beta   90.00
_cell.angle_gamma   90.00
#
_symmetry.space_group_name_H-M   'P 1'
#
loop_
_entity.id
_entity.type
_entity.pdbx_description
1 polymer ?
#
loop_
_entity_poly.entity_id
_entity_poly.type
_entity_poly.pdbx_seq_one_letter_code
_entity_poly.pdbx_strand_id
1 'polypeptide(L)'
;MSVDVVKVVMKAMELVSAEGSAKAVNHGRVPGASTFIGAELLDFVSARRLLDTAMRLPAEQYLALMWQVLKNDPRQGWLVCQDLAAFVANNLGPADGNRFGREGLLYWVRHWARKDGSCREAAHMYGASYGTHHAFYVEKVKVILDSWLIAAKGQLEEVIFSSMEEAA
;
A
#
# COMPACT_ATOMS: atom_id res chain seq x y z
N MET A 1 -0.25 16.82 -13.31
CA MET A 1 -0.74 15.48 -13.72
C MET A 1 -0.49 14.55 -12.53
N SER A 2 -1.49 13.90 -11.94
CA SER A 2 -1.28 13.07 -10.75
C SER A 2 -0.97 11.63 -11.16
N VAL A 3 0.20 11.12 -10.80
CA VAL A 3 0.58 9.72 -11.03
C VAL A 3 0.03 8.86 -9.89
N ASP A 4 -0.75 7.83 -10.20
CA ASP A 4 -1.14 6.78 -9.27
C ASP A 4 0.03 5.81 -9.02
N VAL A 5 0.94 6.20 -8.13
CA VAL A 5 2.15 5.45 -7.77
C VAL A 5 1.85 3.99 -7.40
N VAL A 6 0.75 3.73 -6.68
CA VAL A 6 0.42 2.36 -6.23
C VAL A 6 0.17 1.46 -7.44
N LYS A 7 -0.55 1.95 -8.45
CA LYS A 7 -0.78 1.20 -9.69
C LYS A 7 0.50 1.00 -10.50
N VAL A 8 1.39 2.01 -10.54
CA VAL A 8 2.69 1.89 -11.22
C VAL A 8 3.55 0.83 -10.56
N VAL A 9 3.63 0.83 -9.22
CA VAL A 9 4.39 -0.19 -8.46
C VAL A 9 3.80 -1.58 -8.67
N MET A 10 2.47 -1.71 -8.64
CA MET A 10 1.81 -2.98 -8.95
C MET A 10 2.18 -3.48 -10.36
N LYS A 11 2.16 -2.60 -11.36
CA LYS A 11 2.56 -2.94 -12.72
C LYS A 11 4.05 -3.30 -12.84
N ALA A 12 4.92 -2.61 -12.13
CA ALA A 12 6.35 -2.90 -12.08
C ALA A 12 6.60 -4.31 -11.52
N MET A 13 5.90 -4.69 -10.44
CA MET A 13 5.97 -6.04 -9.86
C MET A 13 5.52 -7.11 -10.86
N GLU A 14 4.43 -6.87 -11.59
CA GLU A 14 3.95 -7.78 -12.64
C GLU A 14 5.00 -7.96 -13.75
N LEU A 15 5.60 -6.86 -14.21
CA LEU A 15 6.58 -6.88 -15.30
C LEU A 15 7.85 -7.65 -14.92
N VAL A 16 8.40 -7.39 -13.74
CA VAL A 16 9.61 -8.07 -13.25
C VAL A 16 9.34 -9.55 -12.93
N SER A 17 8.17 -9.88 -12.37
CA SER A 17 7.78 -11.27 -12.13
C SER A 17 7.58 -12.08 -13.41
N ALA A 18 7.16 -11.41 -14.49
CA ALA A 18 6.97 -12.03 -15.81
C ALA A 18 8.29 -12.34 -16.53
N GLU A 19 9.41 -11.70 -16.20
CA GLU A 19 10.72 -12.06 -16.78
C GLU A 19 11.23 -13.41 -16.24
N GLY A 20 11.00 -13.69 -14.95
CA GLY A 20 11.37 -14.96 -14.30
C GLY A 20 10.50 -16.15 -14.70
N SER A 21 9.40 -15.91 -15.43
CA SER A 21 8.48 -16.92 -15.93
C SER A 21 8.49 -16.87 -17.46
N ALA A 22 8.58 -17.99 -18.18
CA ALA A 22 8.56 -17.99 -19.65
C ALA A 22 7.16 -17.63 -20.25
N LYS A 23 6.54 -16.53 -19.82
CA LYS A 23 5.27 -16.01 -20.32
C LYS A 23 5.54 -14.71 -21.05
N ALA A 24 5.23 -14.71 -22.35
CA ALA A 24 5.24 -13.53 -23.20
C ALA A 24 4.51 -12.36 -22.51
N VAL A 25 5.22 -11.26 -22.32
CA VAL A 25 4.64 -9.98 -21.92
C VAL A 25 3.72 -9.55 -23.06
N ASN A 26 2.42 -9.79 -22.89
CA ASN A 26 1.42 -9.30 -23.83
C ASN A 26 1.37 -7.76 -23.67
N HIS A 27 2.04 -7.05 -24.57
CA HIS A 27 1.86 -5.60 -24.78
C HIS A 27 0.47 -5.28 -25.40
N GLY A 28 -0.53 -6.14 -25.20
CA GLY A 28 -1.86 -6.00 -25.76
C GLY A 28 -2.61 -4.87 -25.07
N ARG A 29 -2.64 -3.69 -25.70
CA ARG A 29 -3.63 -2.63 -25.48
C ARG A 29 -5.02 -3.26 -25.43
N VAL A 30 -5.61 -3.36 -24.24
CA VAL A 30 -7.02 -3.70 -24.09
C VAL A 30 -7.83 -2.44 -24.45
N PRO A 31 -8.69 -2.46 -25.49
CA PRO A 31 -9.50 -1.30 -25.84
C PRO A 31 -10.43 -0.95 -24.68
N GLY A 32 -10.33 0.29 -24.16
CA GLY A 32 -11.16 0.78 -23.06
C GLY A 32 -10.49 0.82 -21.68
N ALA A 33 -9.25 0.36 -21.53
CA ALA A 33 -8.47 0.63 -20.33
C ALA A 33 -8.07 2.11 -20.32
N SER A 34 -8.43 2.85 -19.27
CA SER A 34 -7.97 4.22 -19.07
C SER A 34 -6.44 4.23 -19.13
N THR A 35 -5.92 4.88 -20.16
CA THR A 35 -4.52 4.99 -20.52
C THR A 35 -3.77 5.66 -19.36
N PHE A 36 -3.09 4.88 -18.54
CA PHE A 36 -2.33 5.42 -17.41
C PHE A 36 -0.90 5.68 -17.88
N ILE A 37 -0.56 6.95 -18.07
CA ILE A 37 0.67 7.41 -18.74
C ILE A 37 1.94 6.80 -18.12
N GLY A 38 2.02 6.71 -16.78
CA GLY A 38 3.21 6.17 -16.10
C GLY A 38 3.39 4.65 -16.21
N ALA A 39 2.35 3.89 -16.57
CA ALA A 39 2.43 2.43 -16.72
C ALA A 39 2.73 2.01 -18.17
N GLU A 40 2.36 2.86 -19.14
CA GLU A 40 2.69 2.65 -20.56
C GLU A 40 4.14 3.02 -20.89
N LEU A 41 4.76 3.87 -20.07
CA LEU A 41 6.16 4.31 -20.20
C LEU A 41 7.14 3.48 -19.37
N LEU A 42 6.66 2.53 -18.57
CA LEU A 42 7.51 1.75 -17.68
C LEU A 42 8.17 0.60 -18.46
N ASP A 43 9.39 0.83 -18.93
CA ASP A 43 10.24 -0.24 -19.44
C ASP A 43 10.77 -1.13 -18.30
N PHE A 44 11.41 -2.24 -18.67
CA PHE A 44 11.91 -3.21 -17.70
C PHE A 44 12.97 -2.62 -16.75
N VAL A 45 13.87 -1.78 -17.26
CA VAL A 45 14.95 -1.16 -16.48
C VAL A 45 14.37 -0.20 -15.45
N SER A 46 13.41 0.62 -15.85
CA SER A 46 12.69 1.57 -15.00
C SER A 46 11.84 0.85 -13.95
N ALA A 47 11.17 -0.25 -14.34
CA ALA A 47 10.44 -1.09 -13.39
C ALA A 47 11.35 -1.67 -12.31
N ARG A 48 12.52 -2.19 -12.70
CA ARG A 48 13.49 -2.72 -11.74
C ARG A 48 14.05 -1.64 -10.83
N ARG A 49 14.43 -0.47 -11.37
CA ARG A 49 14.87 0.69 -10.59
C ARG A 49 13.81 1.15 -9.60
N LEU A 50 12.55 1.18 -10.00
CA LEU A 50 11.43 1.53 -9.13
C LEU A 50 11.27 0.53 -7.98
N LEU A 51 11.31 -0.77 -8.26
CA LEU A 51 11.22 -1.80 -7.23
C LEU A 51 12.43 -1.79 -6.28
N ASP A 52 13.64 -1.62 -6.81
CA ASP A 52 14.86 -1.47 -6.00
C ASP A 52 14.78 -0.25 -5.08
N THR A 53 14.16 0.84 -5.55
CA THR A 53 13.93 2.03 -4.73
C THR A 53 12.87 1.77 -3.68
N ALA A 54 11.76 1.12 -4.04
CA ALA A 54 10.71 0.75 -3.11
C ALA A 54 11.24 -0.12 -1.96
N MET A 55 12.12 -1.10 -2.26
CA MET A 55 12.74 -1.96 -1.25
C MET A 55 13.71 -1.23 -0.30
N ARG A 56 14.17 -0.03 -0.67
CA ARG A 56 15.06 0.80 0.15
C ARG A 56 14.30 1.82 1.01
N LEU A 57 12.98 1.92 0.86
CA LEU A 57 12.16 2.76 1.72
C LEU A 57 12.26 2.31 3.19
N PRO A 58 12.07 3.22 4.16
CA PRO A 58 11.85 2.84 5.54
C PRO A 58 10.75 1.77 5.66
N ALA A 59 10.94 0.81 6.58
CA ALA A 59 10.14 -0.41 6.62
C ALA A 59 8.63 -0.13 6.74
N GLU A 60 8.24 0.84 7.56
CA GLU A 60 6.85 1.26 7.73
C GLU A 60 6.23 1.86 6.46
N GLN A 61 7.03 2.60 5.69
CA GLN A 61 6.62 3.19 4.42
C GLN A 61 6.49 2.12 3.33
N TYR A 62 7.46 1.22 3.26
CA TYR A 62 7.42 0.06 2.38
C TYR A 62 6.19 -0.82 2.66
N LEU A 63 5.94 -1.18 3.93
CA LEU A 63 4.79 -2.00 4.31
C LEU A 63 3.45 -1.30 4.03
N ALA A 64 3.34 0.01 4.28
CA ALA A 64 2.15 0.78 3.94
C ALA A 64 1.87 0.77 2.43
N LEU A 65 2.91 0.92 1.60
CA LEU A 65 2.82 0.82 0.15
C LEU A 65 2.44 -0.60 -0.30
N MET A 66 3.13 -1.63 0.19
CA MET A 66 2.88 -3.03 -0.17
C MET A 66 1.50 -3.49 0.26
N TRP A 67 0.98 -3.00 1.39
CA TRP A 67 -0.38 -3.31 1.80
C TRP A 67 -1.41 -2.74 0.80
N GLN A 68 -1.19 -1.54 0.27
CA GLN A 68 -2.07 -0.97 -0.77
C GLN A 68 -2.02 -1.77 -2.07
N VAL A 69 -0.86 -2.31 -2.43
CA VAL A 69 -0.67 -3.16 -3.63
C VAL A 69 -1.30 -4.55 -3.44
N LEU A 70 -1.05 -5.20 -2.29
CA LEU A 70 -1.35 -6.61 -2.04
C LEU A 70 -2.64 -6.84 -1.25
N LYS A 71 -3.45 -5.81 -0.97
CA LYS A 71 -4.66 -5.92 -0.14
C LYS A 71 -5.68 -6.98 -0.56
N ASN A 72 -5.67 -7.36 -1.84
CA ASN A 72 -6.55 -8.36 -2.42
C ASN A 72 -5.87 -9.74 -2.59
N ASP A 73 -4.57 -9.85 -2.29
CA ASP A 73 -3.85 -11.12 -2.29
C ASP A 73 -3.99 -11.79 -0.90
N PRO A 74 -4.69 -12.93 -0.81
CA PRO A 74 -4.92 -13.60 0.47
C PRO A 74 -3.67 -14.29 1.04
N ARG A 75 -2.64 -14.57 0.23
CA ARG A 75 -1.42 -15.26 0.66
C ARG A 75 -0.38 -14.26 1.13
N GLN A 76 -0.02 -13.30 0.27
CA GLN A 76 1.05 -12.36 0.56
C GLN A 76 0.56 -11.13 1.33
N GLY A 77 -0.65 -10.65 1.01
CA GLY A 77 -1.19 -9.45 1.62
C GLY A 77 -1.41 -9.57 3.12
N TRP A 78 -1.81 -10.74 3.62
CA TRP A 78 -2.08 -10.93 5.04
C TRP A 78 -0.84 -10.76 5.92
N LEU A 79 0.31 -11.28 5.49
CA LEU A 79 1.58 -11.11 6.22
C LEU A 79 1.97 -9.63 6.29
N VAL A 80 1.87 -8.91 5.17
CA VAL A 80 2.13 -7.46 5.13
C VAL A 80 1.19 -6.69 6.06
N CYS A 81 -0.09 -7.04 6.10
CA CYS A 81 -1.05 -6.44 7.02
C CYS A 81 -0.68 -6.68 8.50
N GLN A 82 -0.20 -7.88 8.84
CA GLN A 82 0.21 -8.23 10.20
C GLN A 82 1.45 -7.46 10.64
N ASP A 83 2.46 -7.39 9.79
CA ASP A 83 3.70 -6.66 10.07
C ASP A 83 3.41 -5.15 10.17
N LEU A 84 2.63 -4.60 9.24
CA LEU A 84 2.23 -3.20 9.27
C LEU A 84 1.49 -2.84 10.56
N ALA A 85 0.59 -3.71 11.05
CA ALA A 85 -0.08 -3.49 12.33
C ALA A 85 0.88 -3.50 13.51
N ALA A 86 1.93 -4.33 13.48
CA ALA A 86 2.98 -4.29 14.51
C ALA A 86 3.76 -2.96 14.49
N PHE A 87 4.06 -2.42 13.31
CA PHE A 87 4.68 -1.09 13.19
C PHE A 87 3.76 0.02 13.71
N VAL A 88 2.45 -0.01 13.37
CA VAL A 88 1.47 0.95 13.90
C VAL A 88 1.38 0.85 15.43
N ALA A 89 1.33 -0.36 15.99
CA ALA A 89 1.28 -0.57 17.43
C ALA A 89 2.48 0.05 18.14
N ASN A 90 3.69 -0.18 17.62
CA ASN A 90 4.92 0.38 18.16
C ASN A 90 4.94 1.91 18.06
N ASN A 91 4.46 2.48 16.95
CA ASN A 91 4.41 3.93 16.76
C ASN A 91 3.41 4.62 17.71
N LEU A 92 2.27 3.98 17.97
CA LEU A 92 1.26 4.45 18.94
C LEU A 92 1.70 4.32 20.40
N GLY A 93 2.69 3.46 20.66
CA GLY A 93 3.15 3.13 22.00
C GLY A 93 2.21 2.18 22.77
N PRO A 94 2.58 1.76 23.99
CA PRO A 94 1.92 0.64 24.68
C PRO A 94 0.44 0.85 25.00
N ALA A 95 0.03 2.10 25.29
CA ALA A 95 -1.34 2.42 25.69
C ALA A 95 -2.31 2.39 24.50
N ASP A 96 -1.96 3.07 23.41
CA ASP A 96 -2.82 3.15 22.22
C ASP A 96 -2.64 1.94 21.29
N GLY A 97 -1.43 1.38 21.18
CA GLY A 97 -1.12 0.25 20.30
C GLY A 97 -1.84 -1.06 20.66
N ASN A 98 -2.23 -1.23 21.92
CA ASN A 98 -2.98 -2.40 22.41
C ASN A 98 -4.40 -2.08 22.89
N ARG A 99 -4.91 -0.88 22.61
CA ARG A 99 -6.17 -0.36 23.17
C ARG A 99 -7.37 -1.28 22.97
N PHE A 100 -7.45 -1.94 21.82
CA PHE A 100 -8.53 -2.88 21.46
C PHE A 100 -7.98 -4.30 21.22
N GLY A 101 -6.81 -4.59 21.80
CA GLY A 101 -6.04 -5.78 21.49
C GLY A 101 -5.46 -5.79 20.07
N ARG A 102 -4.65 -6.81 19.78
CA ARG A 102 -3.98 -6.98 18.48
C ARG A 102 -4.97 -7.08 17.32
N GLU A 103 -6.03 -7.87 17.50
CA GLU A 103 -7.05 -8.09 16.47
C GLU A 103 -7.83 -6.81 16.14
N GLY A 104 -8.10 -5.97 17.15
CA GLY A 104 -8.75 -4.67 16.93
C GLY A 104 -7.88 -3.73 16.10
N LEU A 105 -6.57 -3.72 16.31
CA LEU A 105 -5.66 -2.92 15.47
C LEU A 105 -5.53 -3.48 14.05
N LEU A 106 -5.40 -4.81 13.93
CA LEU A 106 -5.38 -5.51 12.63
C LEU A 106 -6.64 -5.18 11.81
N TYR A 107 -7.81 -5.14 12.45
CA TYR A 107 -9.05 -4.73 11.81
C TYR A 107 -8.94 -3.33 11.18
N TRP A 108 -8.37 -2.36 11.89
CA TRP A 108 -8.23 -0.99 11.38
C TRP A 108 -7.21 -0.84 10.25
N VAL A 109 -6.09 -1.54 10.34
CA VAL A 109 -5.09 -1.57 9.27
C VAL A 109 -5.68 -2.21 8.00
N ARG A 110 -6.50 -3.26 8.17
CA ARG A 110 -7.22 -3.88 7.05
C ARG A 110 -8.25 -2.93 6.44
N HIS A 111 -9.09 -2.33 7.29
CA HIS A 111 -10.10 -1.36 6.91
C HIS A 111 -9.51 -0.18 6.13
N TRP A 112 -8.31 0.28 6.51
CA TRP A 112 -7.65 1.41 5.83
C TRP A 112 -7.44 1.18 4.33
N ALA A 113 -7.01 0.00 3.91
CA ALA A 113 -6.73 -0.29 2.49
C ALA A 113 -7.94 -0.85 1.73
N ARG A 114 -8.71 -1.74 2.37
CA ARG A 114 -9.83 -2.47 1.74
C ARG A 114 -11.17 -1.75 1.87
N LYS A 115 -11.28 -0.81 2.81
CA LYS A 115 -12.54 -0.15 3.20
C LYS A 115 -13.60 -1.17 3.64
N ASP A 116 -13.18 -2.30 4.19
CA ASP A 116 -14.07 -3.35 4.67
C ASP A 116 -14.48 -3.13 6.13
N GLY A 117 -15.75 -3.39 6.43
CA GLY A 117 -16.30 -3.24 7.76
C GLY A 117 -16.64 -1.81 8.18
N SER A 118 -16.97 -1.61 9.46
CA SER A 118 -17.43 -0.33 10.01
C SER A 118 -17.10 -0.16 11.50
N CYS A 119 -17.12 1.09 11.98
CA CYS A 119 -16.92 1.36 13.41
C CYS A 119 -18.03 0.81 14.31
N ARG A 120 -19.23 0.54 13.77
CA ARG A 120 -20.29 -0.15 14.53
C ARG A 120 -19.96 -1.63 14.73
N GLU A 121 -19.48 -2.27 13.67
CA GLU A 121 -19.05 -3.66 13.72
C GLU A 121 -17.84 -3.83 14.65
N ALA A 122 -16.84 -2.94 14.54
CA ALA A 122 -15.68 -2.96 15.44
C ALA A 122 -16.08 -2.79 16.92
N ALA A 123 -17.00 -1.87 17.22
CA ALA A 123 -17.54 -1.68 18.56
C ALA A 123 -18.23 -2.94 19.11
N HIS A 124 -18.92 -3.69 18.25
CA HIS A 124 -19.54 -4.95 18.62
C HIS A 124 -18.51 -6.05 18.89
N MET A 125 -17.46 -6.16 18.06
CA MET A 125 -16.47 -7.24 18.15
C MET A 125 -15.41 -7.01 19.23
N TYR A 126 -14.97 -5.77 19.42
CA TYR A 126 -13.83 -5.41 20.27
C TYR A 126 -14.22 -4.55 21.47
N GLY A 127 -15.51 -4.30 21.66
CA GLY A 127 -16.06 -3.49 22.73
C GLY A 127 -15.93 -1.98 22.49
N ALA A 128 -16.30 -1.18 23.48
CA ALA A 128 -16.38 0.28 23.39
C ALA A 128 -17.46 0.80 22.42
N SER A 129 -17.58 2.13 22.34
CA SER A 129 -18.60 2.79 21.54
C SER A 129 -18.15 3.00 20.09
N TYR A 130 -19.13 3.16 19.19
CA TYR A 130 -18.89 3.62 17.82
C TYR A 130 -17.99 4.86 17.77
N GLY A 131 -18.27 5.87 18.60
CA GLY A 131 -17.52 7.12 18.63
C GLY A 131 -16.06 6.92 19.03
N THR A 132 -15.81 6.03 20.00
CA THR A 132 -14.45 5.68 20.44
C THR A 132 -13.65 5.03 19.31
N HIS A 133 -14.26 4.09 18.58
CA HIS A 133 -13.62 3.43 17.44
C HIS A 133 -13.39 4.38 16.26
N HIS A 134 -14.36 5.23 15.96
CA HIS A 134 -14.25 6.23 14.92
C HIS A 134 -13.10 7.21 15.22
N ALA A 135 -13.06 7.77 16.42
CA ALA A 135 -11.98 8.68 16.85
C ALA A 135 -10.62 7.99 16.79
N PHE A 136 -10.50 6.79 17.35
CA PHE A 136 -9.24 6.04 17.30
C PHE A 136 -8.77 5.75 15.87
N TYR A 137 -9.68 5.34 14.98
CA TYR A 137 -9.31 5.09 13.59
C TYR A 137 -8.88 6.38 12.89
N VAL A 138 -9.71 7.43 12.94
CA VAL A 138 -9.49 8.66 12.16
C VAL A 138 -8.30 9.45 12.67
N GLU A 139 -8.15 9.59 13.99
CA GLU A 139 -7.16 10.50 14.60
C GLU A 139 -5.81 9.84 14.82
N LYS A 140 -5.75 8.50 14.91
CA LYS A 140 -4.52 7.76 15.22
C LYS A 140 -4.09 6.87 14.06
N VAL A 141 -4.84 5.83 13.78
CA VAL A 141 -4.43 4.78 12.83
C VAL A 141 -4.34 5.32 11.40
N LYS A 142 -5.38 6.00 10.93
CA LYS A 142 -5.45 6.54 9.56
C LYS A 142 -4.37 7.59 9.32
N VAL A 143 -4.13 8.49 10.28
CA VAL A 143 -3.11 9.54 10.16
C VAL A 143 -1.73 8.94 9.95
N ILE A 144 -1.35 7.95 10.77
CA ILE A 144 -0.06 7.28 10.67
C ILE A 144 0.09 6.60 9.31
N LEU A 145 -0.88 5.77 8.94
CA LEU A 145 -0.84 5.00 7.69
C LEU A 145 -0.82 5.91 6.45
N ASP A 146 -1.63 6.97 6.45
CA ASP A 146 -1.63 7.96 5.37
C ASP A 146 -0.28 8.69 5.29
N SER A 147 0.31 9.07 6.43
CA SER A 147 1.60 9.75 6.45
C SER A 147 2.72 8.89 5.85
N TRP A 148 2.76 7.60 6.19
CA TRP A 148 3.74 6.66 5.65
C TRP A 148 3.53 6.40 4.17
N LEU A 149 2.26 6.26 3.73
CA LEU A 149 1.95 6.08 2.32
C LEU A 149 2.30 7.32 1.50
N ILE A 150 2.02 8.52 2.00
CA ILE A 150 2.37 9.79 1.33
C ILE A 150 3.89 9.91 1.20
N ALA A 151 4.64 9.63 2.26
CA ALA A 151 6.10 9.65 2.23
C ALA A 151 6.70 8.63 1.25
N ALA A 152 6.14 7.42 1.20
CA ALA A 152 6.52 6.40 0.21
C ALA A 152 6.26 6.88 -1.22
N LYS A 153 5.08 7.45 -1.47
CA LYS A 153 4.69 7.94 -2.79
C LYS A 153 5.61 9.05 -3.27
N GLY A 154 5.90 10.05 -2.44
CA GLY A 154 6.77 11.16 -2.83
C GLY A 154 8.15 10.70 -3.29
N GLN A 155 8.76 9.75 -2.58
CA GLN A 155 10.07 9.20 -2.96
C GLN A 155 10.03 8.41 -4.29
N LEU A 156 8.93 7.73 -4.58
CA LEU A 156 8.79 6.96 -5.81
C LEU A 156 8.36 7.81 -7.01
N GLU A 157 7.63 8.91 -6.78
CA GLU A 157 7.27 9.87 -7.82
C GLU A 157 8.51 10.45 -8.50
N GLU A 158 9.56 10.78 -7.73
CA GLU A 158 10.83 11.27 -8.28
C GLU A 158 11.46 10.27 -9.27
N VAL A 159 11.45 8.98 -8.92
CA VAL A 159 11.97 7.93 -9.81
C VAL A 159 11.12 7.81 -11.06
N ILE A 160 9.79 7.78 -10.91
CA ILE A 160 8.86 7.66 -12.04
C ILE A 160 9.04 8.83 -13.01
N PHE A 161 9.12 10.06 -12.51
CA PHE A 161 9.30 11.23 -13.36
C PHE A 161 10.65 11.22 -14.06
N SER A 162 11.74 10.88 -13.37
CA SER A 162 13.07 10.77 -14.00
C SER A 162 13.10 9.75 -15.14
N SER A 163 12.46 8.58 -14.95
CA SER A 163 12.35 7.55 -15.99
C SER A 163 11.49 7.99 -17.17
N MET A 164 10.45 8.81 -16.94
CA MET A 164 9.63 9.36 -18.02
C MET A 164 10.37 10.40 -18.85
N GLU A 165 11.22 11.22 -18.23
CA GLU A 165 12.06 12.20 -18.93
C GLU A 165 13.15 11.52 -19.77
N GLU A 166 13.77 10.46 -19.26
CA GLU A 166 14.78 9.67 -20.00
C GLU A 166 14.19 8.97 -21.25
N ALA A 167 12.88 8.73 -21.28
CA ALA A 167 12.19 8.01 -22.36
C ALA A 167 11.56 8.92 -23.44
N ALA A 168 11.55 10.25 -23.24
CA ALA A 168 10.93 11.24 -24.13
C ALA A 168 11.92 11.86 -25.13
#